data_AF-A0A0C1RN25-F1
#
_entry.id   AF-A0A0C1RN25-F1
#
_cell.length_a   1.000
_cell.length_b   1.000
_cell.length_c   1.000
_cell.angle_alpha   90.00
_cell.angle_beta   90.00
_cell.angle_gamma   90.00
#
_symmetry.space_group_name_H-M   'P 1'
#
loop_
_entity.id
_entity.type
_entity.pdbx_description
1 polymer ?
#
loop_
_entity_poly.entity_id
_entity_poly.type
_entity_poly.pdbx_seq_one_letter_code
_entity_poly.pdbx_strand_id
1 'polypeptide(L)'
;MKKVKESDELRPEYKREDLGQGIRGKYFESYQKGTNLILLNPDVAKVFPTEAAVNEALRSLINVAQKSTGLTTHSTGRAKKLRAG
;
A
#
# COMPACT_ATOMS: atom_id res chain seq x y z
N MET A 1 -17.46 11.99 -22.96
CA MET A 1 -16.88 10.82 -22.25
C MET A 1 -16.48 9.78 -23.28
N LYS A 2 -15.18 9.51 -23.44
CA LYS A 2 -14.69 8.51 -24.39
C LYS A 2 -14.70 7.16 -23.67
N LYS A 3 -15.67 6.28 -23.99
CA LYS A 3 -15.65 4.89 -23.50
C LYS A 3 -14.42 4.22 -24.11
N VAL A 4 -13.44 3.89 -23.28
CA VAL A 4 -12.41 2.92 -23.64
C VAL A 4 -13.15 1.59 -23.77
N LYS A 5 -13.33 1.10 -25.00
CA LYS A 5 -13.74 -0.27 -25.22
C LYS A 5 -12.53 -1.11 -24.83
N GLU A 6 -12.52 -1.64 -23.61
CA GLU A 6 -11.73 -2.85 -23.35
C GLU A 6 -12.20 -3.86 -24.40
N SER A 7 -11.31 -4.22 -25.30
CA SER A 7 -11.51 -5.40 -26.14
C SER A 7 -11.71 -6.55 -25.18
N ASP A 8 -12.91 -7.10 -25.16
CA ASP A 8 -13.20 -8.33 -24.45
C ASP A 8 -12.43 -9.44 -25.18
N GLU A 9 -11.16 -9.60 -24.80
CA GLU A 9 -10.20 -10.55 -25.39
C GLU A 9 -10.52 -12.00 -24.98
N LEU A 10 -11.52 -12.19 -24.13
CA LEU A 10 -11.97 -13.49 -23.69
C LEU A 10 -12.77 -14.18 -24.78
N ARG A 11 -12.43 -15.44 -25.04
CA ARG A 11 -13.21 -16.29 -25.94
C ARG A 11 -14.50 -16.71 -25.24
N PRO A 12 -15.61 -16.85 -25.98
CA PRO A 12 -16.87 -17.35 -25.41
C PRO A 12 -16.70 -18.75 -24.80
N GLU A 13 -15.81 -19.57 -25.37
CA GLU A 13 -15.52 -20.92 -24.88
C GLU A 13 -14.04 -21.27 -25.06
N TYR A 14 -13.55 -22.13 -24.18
CA TYR A 14 -12.21 -22.71 -24.21
C TYR A 14 -12.32 -24.23 -24.25
N LYS A 15 -11.51 -24.87 -25.09
CA LYS A 15 -11.37 -26.32 -25.11
C LYS A 15 -10.30 -26.76 -24.12
N ARG A 16 -10.27 -28.06 -23.80
CA ARG A 16 -9.31 -28.59 -22.81
C ARG A 16 -7.86 -28.36 -23.25
N GLU A 17 -7.60 -28.40 -24.55
CA GLU A 17 -6.28 -28.21 -25.16
C GLU A 17 -5.79 -26.76 -24.98
N ASP A 18 -6.70 -25.79 -24.90
CA ASP A 18 -6.38 -24.37 -24.70
C ASP A 18 -5.87 -24.06 -23.28
N LEU A 19 -6.23 -24.90 -22.31
CA LEU A 19 -5.99 -24.64 -20.88
C LEU A 19 -4.63 -25.15 -20.38
N GLY A 20 -3.92 -25.93 -21.21
CA GLY A 20 -2.63 -26.53 -20.85
C GLY A 20 -2.66 -27.47 -19.64
N GLN A 21 -1.48 -27.74 -19.08
CA GLN A 21 -1.32 -28.61 -17.91
C GLN A 21 -1.72 -27.89 -16.62
N GLY A 22 -2.57 -28.53 -15.82
CA GLY A 22 -2.97 -28.01 -14.51
C GLY A 22 -1.84 -28.13 -13.49
N ILE A 23 -1.42 -27.02 -12.89
CA ILE A 23 -0.41 -26.97 -11.83
C ILE A 23 -1.12 -26.85 -10.48
N ARG A 24 -0.95 -27.86 -9.61
CA ARG A 24 -1.52 -27.83 -8.25
C ARG A 24 -0.87 -26.68 -7.47
N GLY A 25 -1.70 -25.80 -6.91
CA GLY A 25 -1.23 -24.70 -6.06
C GLY A 25 -0.56 -23.55 -6.81
N LYS A 26 -0.77 -23.40 -8.14
CA LYS A 26 -0.16 -22.32 -8.96
C LYS A 26 -0.24 -20.91 -8.35
N TYR A 27 -1.34 -20.61 -7.65
CA TYR A 27 -1.58 -19.32 -7.02
C TYR A 27 -1.73 -19.40 -5.50
N PHE A 28 -1.34 -20.53 -4.89
CA PHE A 28 -1.55 -20.79 -3.47
C PHE A 28 -0.81 -19.80 -2.56
N GLU A 29 0.45 -19.48 -2.90
CA GLU A 29 1.22 -18.49 -2.15
C GLU A 29 0.63 -17.09 -2.27
N SER A 30 0.23 -16.67 -3.47
CA SER A 30 -0.41 -15.37 -3.70
C SER A 30 -1.75 -15.25 -2.97
N TYR A 31 -2.52 -16.34 -2.93
CA TYR A 31 -3.75 -16.42 -2.16
C TYR A 31 -3.49 -16.33 -0.65
N GLN A 32 -2.48 -17.06 -0.14
CA GLN A 32 -2.10 -17.02 1.28
C GLN A 32 -1.56 -15.66 1.72
N LYS A 33 -0.82 -14.96 0.86
CA LYS A 33 -0.38 -13.58 1.11
C LYS A 33 -1.58 -12.65 1.35
N GLY A 34 -2.76 -13.05 0.87
CA GLY A 34 -3.98 -12.28 0.96
C GLY A 34 -3.91 -11.01 0.10
N THR A 35 -5.06 -10.38 -0.07
CA THR A 35 -5.11 -8.99 -0.52
C THR A 35 -5.95 -8.25 0.50
N ASN A 36 -5.33 -7.34 1.25
CA ASN A 36 -6.05 -6.49 2.19
C ASN A 36 -6.73 -5.37 1.40
N LEU A 37 -7.91 -5.68 0.85
CA LEU A 37 -8.77 -4.68 0.21
C LEU A 37 -9.46 -3.86 1.29
N ILE A 38 -9.28 -2.55 1.24
CA ILE A 38 -9.87 -1.60 2.18
C ILE A 38 -10.84 -0.74 1.38
N LEU A 39 -12.12 -0.85 1.71
CA LEU A 39 -13.16 0.01 1.12
C LEU A 39 -13.04 1.40 1.73
N LEU A 40 -12.79 2.40 0.89
CA LEU A 40 -12.82 3.80 1.31
C LEU A 40 -14.26 4.32 1.37
N ASN A 41 -14.51 5.23 2.30
CA ASN A 41 -15.76 5.96 2.32
C ASN A 41 -15.92 6.80 1.03
N PRO A 42 -17.16 7.04 0.55
CA PRO A 42 -17.40 7.72 -0.73
C PRO A 42 -16.85 9.15 -0.82
N ASP A 43 -16.76 9.84 0.30
CA ASP A 43 -16.15 11.18 0.41
C ASP A 43 -14.63 11.13 0.21
N VAL A 44 -13.95 10.19 0.85
CA VAL A 44 -12.50 9.99 0.71
C VAL A 44 -12.15 9.51 -0.70
N ALA A 45 -12.95 8.60 -1.27
CA ALA A 45 -12.74 8.09 -2.62
C ALA A 45 -12.89 9.18 -3.71
N LYS A 46 -13.70 10.23 -3.47
CA LYS A 46 -13.79 11.39 -4.38
C LYS A 46 -12.51 12.22 -4.39
N VAL A 47 -11.83 12.31 -3.25
CA VAL A 47 -10.59 13.08 -3.09
C VAL A 47 -9.38 12.31 -3.62
N PHE A 48 -9.38 10.98 -3.46
CA PHE A 48 -8.31 10.09 -3.92
C PHE A 48 -8.83 9.07 -4.95
N PRO A 49 -8.82 9.42 -6.26
CA PRO A 49 -9.38 8.57 -7.30
C PRO A 49 -8.56 7.31 -7.60
N THR A 50 -7.30 7.24 -7.14
CA THR A 50 -6.38 6.14 -7.45
C THR A 50 -5.72 5.59 -6.18
N GLU A 51 -5.41 4.29 -6.19
CA GLU A 51 -4.65 3.65 -5.11
C GLU A 51 -3.26 4.29 -4.89
N ALA A 52 -2.63 4.76 -5.97
CA ALA A 52 -1.33 5.42 -5.91
C ALA A 52 -1.41 6.70 -5.08
N ALA A 53 -2.44 7.52 -5.29
CA ALA A 53 -2.65 8.77 -4.55
C ALA A 53 -2.91 8.53 -3.06
N VAL A 54 -3.72 7.51 -2.72
CA VAL A 54 -3.96 7.12 -1.32
C VAL A 54 -2.66 6.67 -0.65
N ASN A 55 -1.93 5.77 -1.30
CA ASN A 55 -0.72 5.19 -0.73
C ASN A 55 0.40 6.23 -0.57
N GLU A 56 0.54 7.16 -1.51
CA GLU A 56 1.50 8.26 -1.39
C GLU A 56 1.17 9.18 -0.21
N ALA A 57 -0.11 9.56 -0.06
CA ALA A 57 -0.56 10.39 1.06
C ALA A 57 -0.30 9.72 2.42
N LEU A 58 -0.62 8.43 2.56
CA LEU A 58 -0.37 7.66 3.77
C LEU A 58 1.13 7.53 4.08
N ARG A 59 1.97 7.30 3.07
CA ARG A 59 3.44 7.26 3.24
C ARG A 59 4.00 8.61 3.69
N SER A 60 3.50 9.71 3.13
CA SER A 60 3.87 11.06 3.56
C SER A 60 3.52 11.28 5.03
N LEU A 61 2.32 10.87 5.46
CA LEU A 61 1.90 10.97 6.86
C LEU A 61 2.79 10.13 7.79
N ILE A 62 3.14 8.90 7.39
CA ILE A 62 4.08 8.04 8.14
C ILE A 62 5.43 8.74 8.32
N ASN A 63 5.97 9.34 7.25
CA ASN A 63 7.25 10.05 7.31
C ASN A 63 7.21 11.26 8.26
N VAL A 64 6.11 12.02 8.25
CA VAL A 64 5.91 13.14 9.19
C VAL A 64 5.83 12.62 10.63
N ALA A 65 5.04 11.57 10.87
CA ALA A 65 4.90 10.97 12.19
C ALA A 65 6.26 10.50 12.74
N GLN A 66 7.05 9.77 11.95
CA GLN A 66 8.38 9.30 12.33
C GLN A 66 9.35 10.45 12.69
N LYS A 67 9.32 11.54 11.93
CA LYS A 67 10.15 12.73 12.22
C LYS A 67 9.71 13.42 13.51
N SER A 68 8.42 13.43 13.80
CA SER A 68 7.89 14.08 15.01
C SER A 68 8.18 13.30 16.29
N THR A 69 8.15 11.96 16.25
CA THR A 69 8.40 11.11 17.42
C THR A 69 9.88 10.99 17.78
N GLY A 70 10.79 11.23 16.84
CA GLY A 70 12.24 11.23 17.09
C GLY A 70 12.78 12.41 17.92
N LEU A 71 11.98 13.48 18.10
CA LEU A 71 12.41 14.67 18.86
C LEU A 71 12.28 14.55 20.39
N THR A 72 11.60 13.51 20.91
CA THR A 72 11.33 13.40 22.36
C THR A 72 12.33 12.53 23.12
N THR A 73 13.43 12.09 22.51
CA THR A 73 14.51 11.43 23.27
C THR A 73 15.24 12.46 24.11
N HIS A 74 14.80 12.59 25.36
CA HIS A 74 15.27 13.51 26.39
C HIS A 74 16.78 13.78 26.37
N SER A 75 17.17 15.03 26.16
CA SER A 75 18.52 15.53 26.44
C SER A 75 18.73 15.69 27.96
N THR A 76 18.76 14.59 28.71
CA THR A 76 19.27 14.61 30.09
C THR A 76 20.77 14.44 30.05
N GLY A 77 21.53 15.54 30.11
CA GLY A 77 22.98 15.42 30.14
C GLY A 77 23.83 16.67 30.06
N ARG A 78 23.34 17.87 30.41
CA ARG A 78 24.26 19.00 30.67
C ARG A 78 24.63 19.00 32.16
N ALA A 79 25.47 18.04 32.57
CA ALA A 79 26.12 18.09 33.87
C ALA A 79 27.00 19.35 33.92
N LYS A 80 26.60 20.29 34.78
CA LYS A 80 27.22 21.60 34.98
C LYS A 80 28.66 21.39 35.48
N LYS A 81 29.64 21.71 34.64
CA LYS A 81 31.06 21.85 34.99
C LYS A 81 31.17 22.92 36.08
N LEU A 82 31.29 22.51 37.34
CA LEU A 82 31.73 23.39 38.42
C LEU A 82 33.26 23.37 38.44
N ARG A 83 33.86 24.49 38.02
CA ARG A 83 35.23 24.89 38.32
C ARG A 83 35.16 26.01 39.35
N ALA A 84 35.79 25.79 40.50
CA ALA A 84 36.29 26.73 41.51
C ALA A 84 36.46 25.88 42.78
N GLY A 85 37.56 25.88 43.52
CA GLY A 85 38.83 26.60 43.53
C GLY A 85 39.62 26.00 44.69
#